data_AF-A0A1Y3XSB8-F1
#
_entry.id   AF-A0A1Y3XSB8-F1
#
_cell.length_a   1.000
_cell.length_b   1.000
_cell.length_c   1.000
_cell.angle_alpha   90.00
_cell.angle_beta   90.00
_cell.angle_gamma   90.00
#
_symmetry.space_group_name_H-M   'P 1'
#
loop_
_entity.id
_entity.type
_entity.pdbx_description
1 polymer ?
#
loop_
_entity_poly.entity_id
_entity_poly.type
_entity_poly.pdbx_seq_one_letter_code
_entity_poly.pdbx_strand_id
1 'polypeptide(L)'
;MAETKPIEEMSYKEASQELERIIRSLESGDLELEESLEGYTRGVELLKSLRSRLAAAEQKVSVLMKDVDGTETLVAAAPADDSDALRL
;
A
#
# COMPACT_ATOMS: atom_id res chain seq x y z
N MET A 1 -18.93 1.40 -16.93
CA MET A 1 -18.65 1.96 -15.59
C MET A 1 -18.72 0.81 -14.60
N ALA A 2 -17.61 0.14 -14.34
CA ALA A 2 -17.58 -0.95 -13.37
C ALA A 2 -17.61 -0.32 -11.97
N GLU A 3 -18.59 -0.69 -11.14
CA GLU A 3 -18.62 -0.32 -9.72
C GLU A 3 -17.39 -0.94 -9.04
N THR A 4 -16.32 -0.18 -8.92
CA THR A 4 -15.14 -0.56 -8.14
C THR A 4 -15.48 -0.42 -6.66
N LYS A 5 -15.39 -1.53 -5.92
CA LYS A 5 -15.60 -1.57 -4.47
C LYS A 5 -14.78 -0.47 -3.78
N PRO A 6 -15.32 0.25 -2.78
CA PRO A 6 -14.55 1.22 -2.00
C PRO A 6 -13.34 0.56 -1.32
N ILE A 7 -12.17 1.21 -1.35
CA ILE A 7 -10.92 0.65 -0.80
C ILE A 7 -11.07 0.34 0.70
N GLU A 8 -11.85 1.15 1.41
CA GLU A 8 -12.14 1.01 2.85
C GLU A 8 -12.87 -0.28 3.19
N GLU A 9 -13.67 -0.81 2.25
CA GLU A 9 -14.43 -2.05 2.41
C GLU A 9 -13.65 -3.29 1.96
N MET A 10 -12.49 -3.11 1.33
CA MET A 10 -11.63 -4.21 0.90
C MET A 10 -10.83 -4.77 2.07
N SER A 11 -10.65 -6.09 2.10
CA SER A 11 -9.59 -6.74 2.85
C SER A 11 -8.21 -6.38 2.26
N TYR A 12 -7.15 -6.59 3.05
CA TYR A 12 -5.77 -6.40 2.58
C TYR A 12 -5.48 -7.21 1.30
N LYS A 13 -5.90 -8.49 1.29
CA LYS A 13 -5.69 -9.39 0.15
C LYS A 13 -6.41 -8.90 -1.11
N GLU A 14 -7.67 -8.47 -1.00
CA GLU A 14 -8.43 -7.93 -2.14
C GLU A 14 -7.75 -6.69 -2.72
N ALA A 15 -7.35 -5.74 -1.85
CA ALA A 15 -6.67 -4.52 -2.28
C ALA A 15 -5.30 -4.81 -2.95
N SER A 16 -4.52 -5.77 -2.43
CA SER A 16 -3.26 -6.20 -3.06
C SER A 16 -3.49 -6.83 -4.43
N GLN A 17 -4.49 -7.72 -4.56
CA GLN A 17 -4.80 -8.35 -5.84
C GLN A 17 -5.30 -7.35 -6.89
N GLU A 18 -6.03 -6.32 -6.47
CA GLU A 18 -6.45 -5.23 -7.36
C GLU A 18 -5.27 -4.39 -7.81
N LEU A 19 -4.39 -4.00 -6.89
CA LEU A 19 -3.18 -3.25 -7.22
C LEU A 19 -2.31 -4.01 -8.24
N GLU A 20 -2.09 -5.31 -8.02
CA GLU A 20 -1.34 -6.13 -8.98
C GLU A 20 -2.00 -6.19 -10.36
N ARG A 21 -3.34 -6.25 -10.43
CA ARG A 21 -4.06 -6.23 -11.71
C ARG A 21 -3.85 -4.91 -12.43
N ILE A 22 -3.97 -3.79 -11.72
CA ILE A 22 -3.74 -2.45 -12.25
C ILE A 22 -2.31 -2.33 -12.79
N ILE A 23 -1.31 -2.75 -12.01
CA ILE A 23 0.10 -2.72 -12.45
C ILE A 23 0.29 -3.50 -13.74
N ARG A 24 -0.23 -4.74 -13.81
CA ARG A 24 -0.13 -5.57 -15.03
C ARG A 24 -0.79 -4.90 -16.25
N SER A 25 -1.92 -4.23 -16.06
CA SER A 25 -2.59 -3.50 -17.15
C SER A 25 -1.82 -2.26 -17.59
N LEU A 26 -1.22 -1.52 -16.66
CA LEU A 26 -0.37 -0.37 -17.00
C LEU A 26 0.92 -0.80 -17.71
N GLU A 27 1.51 -1.91 -17.27
CA GLU A 27 2.72 -2.48 -17.87
C GLU A 27 2.51 -3.08 -19.26
N SER A 28 1.28 -3.50 -19.59
CA SER A 28 0.99 -4.05 -20.92
C SER A 28 1.08 -2.99 -22.02
N GLY A 29 0.82 -1.72 -21.67
CA GLY A 29 0.88 -0.60 -22.61
C GLY A 29 -0.29 -0.55 -23.60
N ASP A 30 -1.32 -1.39 -23.41
CA ASP A 30 -2.48 -1.49 -24.31
C ASP A 30 -3.63 -0.54 -23.92
N LEU A 31 -3.50 0.18 -22.81
CA LEU A 31 -4.53 1.08 -22.29
C LEU A 31 -4.50 2.44 -22.99
N GLU A 32 -5.68 3.06 -23.14
CA GLU A 32 -5.76 4.46 -23.53
C GLU A 32 -5.21 5.37 -22.41
N LEU A 33 -4.93 6.64 -22.74
CA LEU A 33 -4.34 7.59 -21.79
C LEU A 33 -5.26 7.79 -20.57
N GLU A 34 -6.55 7.99 -20.80
CA GLU A 34 -7.55 8.17 -19.75
C GLU A 34 -7.61 6.95 -18.82
N GLU A 35 -7.64 5.73 -19.37
CA GLU A 35 -7.65 4.49 -18.59
C GLU A 35 -6.35 4.30 -17.80
N SER A 36 -5.21 4.69 -18.38
CA SER A 36 -3.92 4.66 -17.72
C SER A 36 -3.86 5.62 -16.53
N LEU A 37 -4.44 6.81 -16.66
CA LEU A 37 -4.52 7.80 -15.57
C LEU A 37 -5.46 7.34 -14.45
N GLU A 38 -6.60 6.74 -14.80
CA GLU A 38 -7.52 6.14 -13.83
C GLU A 38 -6.84 4.99 -13.06
N GLY A 39 -6.19 4.07 -13.78
CA GLY A 39 -5.43 2.96 -13.21
C GLY A 39 -4.33 3.45 -12.29
N TYR A 40 -3.54 4.44 -12.72
CA TYR A 40 -2.48 5.03 -11.89
C TYR A 40 -3.02 5.64 -10.60
N THR A 41 -4.07 6.47 -10.69
CA THR A 41 -4.69 7.13 -9.53
C THR A 41 -5.20 6.10 -8.53
N ARG A 42 -5.94 5.09 -9.02
CA ARG A 42 -6.44 4.00 -8.19
C ARG A 42 -5.31 3.20 -7.55
N GLY A 43 -4.24 2.92 -8.31
CA GLY A 43 -3.06 2.22 -7.82
C GLY A 43 -2.37 2.95 -6.66
N VAL A 44 -2.23 4.28 -6.75
CA VAL A 44 -1.65 5.10 -5.68
C VAL A 44 -2.51 5.06 -4.41
N GLU A 45 -3.83 5.14 -4.53
CA GLU A 45 -4.74 5.04 -3.39
C GLU A 45 -4.66 3.67 -2.70
N LEU A 46 -4.64 2.58 -3.49
CA LEU A 46 -4.49 1.23 -2.98
C LEU A 46 -3.14 1.06 -2.25
N LEU A 47 -2.04 1.55 -2.84
CA LEU A 47 -0.71 1.48 -2.25
C LEU A 47 -0.66 2.22 -0.91
N LYS A 48 -1.23 3.43 -0.85
CA LYS A 48 -1.30 4.22 0.40
C LYS A 48 -2.10 3.48 1.48
N SER A 49 -3.24 2.90 1.12
CA SER A 49 -4.08 2.10 2.04
C SER A 49 -3.33 0.88 2.57
N LEU A 50 -2.67 0.11 1.69
CA LEU A 50 -1.90 -1.08 2.06
C LEU A 50 -0.74 -0.75 3.02
N ARG A 51 0.04 0.29 2.70
CA ARG A 51 1.14 0.76 3.57
C ARG A 51 0.63 1.17 4.95
N SER A 52 -0.47 1.93 5.02
CA SER A 52 -1.06 2.35 6.30
C SER A 52 -1.53 1.16 7.14
N ARG A 53 -2.13 0.13 6.52
CA ARG A 53 -2.59 -1.08 7.22
C ARG A 53 -1.42 -1.90 7.74
N LEU A 54 -0.35 -2.02 6.95
CA LEU A 54 0.86 -2.73 7.35
C LEU A 54 1.52 -2.04 8.55
N ALA A 55 1.73 -0.73 8.49
CA ALA A 55 2.29 0.05 9.59
C ALA A 55 1.46 -0.09 10.88
N ALA A 56 0.12 -0.08 10.77
CA ALA A 56 -0.75 -0.30 11.92
C ALA A 56 -0.64 -1.73 12.49
N ALA A 57 -0.45 -2.74 11.64
CA ALA A 57 -0.23 -4.11 12.08
C ALA A 57 1.12 -4.27 12.79
N GLU A 58 2.18 -3.71 12.22
CA GLU A 58 3.53 -3.69 12.82
C GLU A 58 3.52 -3.01 14.20
N GLN A 59 2.83 -1.87 14.33
CA GLN A 59 2.68 -1.18 15.61
C GLN A 59 1.96 -2.06 16.64
N LYS A 60 0.88 -2.75 16.26
CA LYS A 60 0.16 -3.66 17.17
C LYS A 60 1.05 -4.81 17.64
N VAL A 61 1.81 -5.42 16.73
CA VAL A 61 2.78 -6.48 17.08
C VAL A 61 3.84 -5.94 18.03
N SER A 62 4.37 -4.75 17.75
CA SER A 62 5.35 -4.07 18.60
C SER A 62 4.85 -3.85 20.04
N VAL A 63 3.61 -3.38 20.21
CA VAL A 63 3.01 -3.20 21.54
C VAL A 63 2.84 -4.54 22.26
N LEU A 64 2.31 -5.56 21.57
CA LEU A 64 2.14 -6.88 22.17
C LEU A 64 3.48 -7.51 22.59
N MET A 65 4.54 -7.30 21.81
CA MET A 65 5.88 -7.78 22.18
C MET A 65 6.46 -7.00 23.37
N LYS A 66 6.22 -5.69 23.47
CA LYS A 66 6.63 -4.88 24.64
C LYS A 66 5.94 -5.36 25.92
N ASP A 67 4.65 -5.68 25.84
CA ASP A 67 3.86 -6.17 26.99
C ASP A 67 4.32 -7.57 27.46
N VAL A 68 4.83 -8.39 26.54
CA VAL A 68 5.31 -9.76 26.83
C VAL A 68 6.74 -9.76 27.38
N ASP A 69 7.63 -8.91 26.87
CA ASP A 69 9.08 -9.01 27.13
C ASP A 69 9.62 -7.99 28.15
N GLY A 70 8.87 -6.94 28.51
CA GLY A 70 9.23 -6.00 29.57
C GLY A 70 10.59 -5.27 29.40
N THR A 71 11.24 -5.36 28.23
CA THR A 71 12.58 -4.80 28.01
C THR A 71 12.62 -3.98 26.72
N GLU A 72 13.00 -2.70 26.86
CA GLU A 72 13.16 -1.76 25.75
C GLU A 72 14.37 -2.10 24.90
N THR A 73 14.17 -2.36 23.61
CA THR A 73 14.94 -1.72 22.52
C THR A 73 14.17 -1.90 21.21
N LEU A 74 13.64 -0.81 20.64
CA LEU A 74 13.26 -0.79 19.23
C LEU A 74 14.09 0.27 18.54
N VAL A 75 14.93 -0.17 17.61
CA VAL A 75 15.50 0.71 16.60
C VAL A 75 14.33 1.20 15.75
N ALA A 76 14.16 2.52 15.71
CA ALA A 76 13.11 3.16 14.94
C ALA A 76 13.17 2.67 13.48
N ALA A 77 12.08 2.10 13.00
CA ALA A 77 11.84 2.03 11.57
C ALA A 77 11.80 3.48 11.09
N ALA A 78 12.88 3.93 10.43
CA ALA A 78 12.87 5.19 9.74
C ALA A 78 11.63 5.20 8.83
N PRO A 79 10.81 6.26 8.82
CA PRO A 79 9.77 6.37 7.80
C PRO A 79 10.47 6.19 6.46
N ALA A 80 9.92 5.33 5.60
CA ALA A 80 10.42 5.18 4.24
C ALA A 80 10.53 6.59 3.64
N ASP A 81 11.75 7.06 3.54
CA ASP A 81 12.07 8.39 3.04
C ASP A 81 11.78 8.33 1.54
N ASP A 82 10.63 8.85 1.12
CA ASP A 82 10.25 8.97 -0.30
C ASP A 82 11.21 9.94 -1.06
N SER A 83 12.28 10.43 -0.43
CA SER A 83 13.26 11.37 -0.99
C SER A 83 14.32 10.74 -1.91
N ASP A 84 14.38 9.41 -2.08
CA ASP A 84 15.36 8.74 -2.95
C ASP A 84 14.79 8.21 -4.29
N ALA A 85 13.56 8.61 -4.67
CA ALA A 85 12.92 8.14 -5.91
C ALA A 85 13.07 9.08 -7.13
N LEU A 86 13.82 10.18 -7.03
CA LEU A 86 13.98 11.18 -8.12
C LEU A 86 15.43 11.63 -8.35
N ARG A 87 16.40 10.72 -8.23
CA ARG A 87 17.71 10.94 -8.87
C ARG A 87 17.68 10.38 -10.29
N LEU A 88 17.32 11.26 -11.23
CA LEU A 88 17.59 11.11 -12.65
C LEU A 88 19.10 11.26 -12.91
#